data_AF-A0A653W6J5-F1
#
_entry.id   AF-A0A653W6J5-F1
#
_cell.length_a   1.000
_cell.length_b   1.000
_cell.length_c   1.000
_cell.angle_alpha   90.00
_cell.angle_beta   90.00
_cell.angle_gamma   90.00
#
_symmetry.space_group_name_H-M   'P 1'
#
loop_
_entity.id
_entity.type
_entity.pdbx_description
1 polymer ?
#
loop_
_entity_poly.entity_id
_entity_poly.type
_entity_poly.pdbx_seq_one_letter_code
_entity_poly.pdbx_strand_id
1 'polypeptide(L)'
;MQTNIFFTADHHFGHANIIKFSERPFESMEEMHEELIKRWNEKIGKDDTVYHLGDVSLGKPDFTKEILDRLNGKIHLIKGNHEYSALRIPERFEWIKDYHELYVEDESHKMGKQKIMLFHYNAHLERFSSRNMAIVRSFSRNFIG
;
A
#
# COMPACT_ATOMS: atom_id res chain seq x y z
N MET A 1 -0.65 20.69 -11.78
CA MET A 1 0.41 19.86 -11.18
C MET A 1 0.19 18.45 -11.65
N GLN A 2 1.25 17.73 -12.02
CA GLN A 2 1.13 16.35 -12.47
C GLN A 2 0.96 15.46 -11.24
N THR A 3 -0.11 14.66 -11.22
CA THR A 3 -0.39 13.71 -10.15
C THR A 3 0.46 12.47 -10.32
N ASN A 4 1.24 12.11 -9.31
CA ASN A 4 2.09 10.92 -9.32
C ASN A 4 1.31 9.67 -8.88
N ILE A 5 1.80 8.50 -9.29
CA ILE A 5 1.28 7.20 -8.87
C ILE A 5 2.31 6.54 -7.96
N PHE A 6 1.89 6.13 -6.77
CA PHE A 6 2.69 5.40 -5.81
C PHE A 6 2.10 4.02 -5.53
N PHE A 7 2.99 3.04 -5.30
CA PHE A 7 2.63 1.70 -4.87
C PHE A 7 3.30 1.42 -3.54
N THR A 8 2.56 0.88 -2.59
CA THR A 8 3.07 0.57 -1.26
C THR A 8 2.25 -0.55 -0.64
N ALA A 9 2.72 -1.16 0.45
CA ALA A 9 2.02 -2.27 1.09
C ALA A 9 2.50 -2.48 2.53
N ASP A 10 1.81 -3.38 3.23
CA ASP A 10 2.29 -3.97 4.47
C ASP A 10 2.65 -2.94 5.55
N HIS A 11 1.98 -1.81 5.76
CA HIS A 11 2.41 -0.89 6.84
C HIS A 11 2.21 -1.45 8.25
N HIS A 12 1.21 -2.33 8.43
CA HIS A 12 0.91 -2.98 9.70
C HIS A 12 0.78 -2.00 10.89
N PHE A 13 0.16 -0.83 10.68
CA PHE A 13 -0.07 0.15 11.75
C PHE A 13 -0.82 -0.47 12.94
N GLY A 14 -0.45 -0.11 14.17
CA GLY A 14 -1.07 -0.63 15.38
C GLY A 14 -0.62 -2.03 15.79
N HIS A 15 0.36 -2.62 15.09
CA HIS A 15 0.96 -3.89 15.50
C HIS A 15 2.09 -3.66 16.52
N ALA A 16 1.73 -3.56 17.80
CA ALA A 16 2.66 -3.30 18.92
C ALA A 16 3.90 -4.21 18.95
N ASN A 17 3.76 -5.46 18.48
CA ASN A 17 4.85 -6.44 18.50
C ASN A 17 5.75 -6.39 17.25
N ILE A 18 5.42 -5.59 16.23
CA ILE A 18 6.20 -5.58 14.98
C ILE A 18 7.60 -5.01 15.14
N ILE A 19 7.80 -4.12 16.12
CA ILE A 19 9.12 -3.59 16.45
C ILE A 19 10.06 -4.73 16.87
N LYS A 20 9.56 -5.66 17.71
CA LYS A 20 10.32 -6.83 18.17
C LYS A 20 10.44 -7.93 17.11
N PHE A 21 9.38 -8.18 16.32
CA PHE A 21 9.37 -9.26 15.32
C PHE A 21 10.08 -8.91 14.00
N SER A 22 10.25 -7.62 13.70
CA SER A 22 10.86 -7.15 12.44
C SER A 22 12.12 -6.32 12.64
N GLU A 23 12.74 -6.39 13.84
CA GLU A 23 13.99 -5.70 14.19
C GLU A 23 13.99 -4.20 13.82
N ARG A 24 12.85 -3.53 13.98
CA ARG A 24 12.77 -2.12 13.59
C ARG A 24 13.44 -1.24 14.65
N PRO A 25 14.22 -0.23 14.24
CA PRO A 25 14.97 0.63 15.16
C PRO A 25 14.08 1.73 15.75
N PHE A 26 12.96 1.37 16.40
CA PHE A 26 12.06 2.33 17.06
C PHE A 26 11.95 2.00 18.55
N GLU A 27 11.99 3.03 19.39
CA GLU A 27 11.91 2.89 20.85
C GLU A 27 10.45 2.70 21.32
N SER A 28 9.48 3.17 20.53
CA SER A 28 8.05 3.07 20.82
C SER A 28 7.19 2.88 19.56
N MET A 29 5.96 2.43 19.77
CA MET A 29 4.98 2.25 18.70
C MET A 29 4.55 3.62 18.14
N GLU A 30 4.43 4.60 19.01
CA GLU A 30 4.10 5.98 18.71
C GLU A 30 5.17 6.59 17.79
N GLU A 31 6.45 6.48 18.15
CA GLU A 31 7.56 6.94 17.32
C GLU A 31 7.55 6.30 15.93
N MET A 32 7.33 4.98 15.86
CA MET A 32 7.23 4.27 14.58
C MET A 32 6.08 4.83 13.74
N HIS A 33 4.90 5.06 14.31
CA HIS A 33 3.76 5.59 13.58
C HIS A 33 4.05 7.01 13.05
N GLU A 34 4.63 7.88 13.89
CA GLU A 34 4.98 9.25 13.51
C GLU A 34 6.00 9.27 12.37
N GLU A 35 7.06 8.47 12.45
CA GLU A 35 8.09 8.43 11.41
C GLU A 35 7.56 7.84 10.10
N LEU A 36 6.69 6.82 10.14
CA LEU A 36 6.05 6.27 8.95
C LEU A 36 5.13 7.30 8.28
N ILE A 37 4.32 8.02 9.06
CA ILE A 37 3.44 9.10 8.56
C ILE A 37 4.29 10.22 7.94
N LYS A 38 5.38 10.61 8.60
CA LYS A 38 6.31 11.62 8.09
C LYS A 38 6.90 11.22 6.75
N ARG A 39 7.51 10.03 6.65
CA ARG A 39 8.10 9.53 5.40
C ARG A 39 7.08 9.39 4.27
N TRP A 40 5.86 8.97 4.60
CA TRP A 40 4.76 8.94 3.65
C TRP A 40 4.48 10.35 3.10
N ASN A 41 4.28 11.32 3.98
CA ASN A 41 3.90 12.68 3.60
C ASN A 41 5.03 13.49 2.96
N GLU A 42 6.30 13.13 3.20
CA GLU A 42 7.46 13.69 2.49
C GLU A 42 7.49 13.29 1.01
N LYS A 43 7.02 12.09 0.68
CA LYS A 43 7.02 11.55 -0.70
C LYS A 43 5.70 11.77 -1.43
N ILE A 44 4.58 11.73 -0.73
CA ILE A 44 3.23 11.69 -1.31
C ILE A 44 2.52 13.03 -1.06
N GLY A 45 2.14 13.70 -2.14
CA GLY A 45 1.30 14.89 -2.13
C GLY A 45 -0.18 14.57 -1.94
N LYS A 46 -0.97 15.58 -1.56
CA LYS A 46 -2.40 15.40 -1.25
C LYS A 46 -3.24 14.88 -2.41
N ASP A 47 -2.87 15.22 -3.64
CA ASP A 47 -3.59 14.84 -4.86
C ASP A 47 -3.00 13.61 -5.56
N ASP A 48 -1.91 13.05 -5.03
CA ASP A 48 -1.26 11.87 -5.61
C ASP A 48 -2.11 10.62 -5.43
N THR A 49 -1.98 9.69 -6.37
CA THR A 49 -2.68 8.40 -6.35
C THR A 49 -1.82 7.37 -5.65
N VAL A 50 -2.36 6.70 -4.63
CA VAL A 50 -1.64 5.64 -3.92
C VAL A 50 -2.40 4.33 -4.05
N TYR A 51 -1.72 3.28 -4.50
CA TYR A 51 -2.22 1.90 -4.45
C TYR A 51 -1.56 1.17 -3.27
N HIS A 52 -2.34 0.93 -2.22
CA HIS A 52 -1.90 0.15 -1.06
C HIS A 52 -2.25 -1.33 -1.27
N LEU A 53 -1.24 -2.19 -1.28
CA LEU A 53 -1.38 -3.61 -1.65
C LEU A 53 -1.63 -4.52 -0.44
N GLY A 54 -2.54 -4.12 0.45
CA GLY A 54 -2.97 -4.90 1.61
C GLY A 54 -2.11 -4.75 2.86
N ASP A 55 -2.59 -5.32 3.97
CA ASP A 55 -2.03 -5.29 5.32
C ASP A 55 -1.70 -3.86 5.83
N VAL A 56 -2.68 -2.97 5.72
CA VAL A 56 -2.58 -1.55 6.17
C VAL A 56 -2.37 -1.45 7.68
N SER A 57 -3.24 -2.11 8.46
CA SER A 57 -3.29 -1.94 9.92
C SER A 57 -3.89 -3.16 10.61
N LEU A 58 -3.31 -3.52 11.75
CA LEU A 58 -3.86 -4.50 12.71
C LEU A 58 -4.47 -3.83 13.96
N GLY A 59 -4.47 -2.49 14.00
CA GLY A 59 -5.09 -1.73 15.08
C GLY A 59 -6.63 -1.79 15.03
N LYS A 60 -7.29 -1.13 15.99
CA LYS A 60 -8.76 -0.98 15.97
C LYS A 60 -9.20 0.01 14.88
N PRO A 61 -10.45 -0.06 14.36
CA PRO A 61 -10.93 0.83 13.31
C PRO A 61 -10.71 2.32 13.58
N ASP A 62 -11.01 2.80 14.79
CA ASP A 62 -10.84 4.22 15.15
C ASP A 62 -9.37 4.65 15.06
N PHE A 63 -8.46 3.83 15.59
CA PHE A 63 -7.02 4.06 15.48
C PHE A 63 -6.55 4.03 14.02
N THR A 64 -7.00 3.04 13.23
CA THR A 64 -6.64 2.97 11.81
C THR A 64 -7.14 4.22 11.07
N LYS A 65 -8.33 4.71 11.40
CA LYS A 65 -8.89 5.94 10.83
C LYS A 65 -8.04 7.15 11.17
N GLU A 66 -7.67 7.32 12.43
CA GLU A 66 -6.80 8.42 12.89
C GLU A 66 -5.46 8.44 12.15
N ILE A 67 -4.82 7.28 11.98
CA ILE A 67 -3.57 7.18 11.20
C ILE A 67 -3.81 7.56 9.75
N LEU A 68 -4.79 6.92 9.10
CA LEU A 68 -5.06 7.18 7.69
C LEU A 68 -5.40 8.66 7.48
N ASP A 69 -6.11 9.32 8.42
CA ASP A 69 -6.60 10.72 8.28
C ASP A 69 -5.41 11.70 8.17
N ARG A 70 -4.22 11.25 8.58
CA ARG A 70 -2.97 12.00 8.55
C ARG A 70 -2.11 11.68 7.32
N LEU A 71 -2.48 10.70 6.51
CA LEU A 71 -1.75 10.33 5.31
C LEU A 71 -2.24 11.14 4.10
N ASN A 72 -1.30 11.72 3.37
CA ASN A 72 -1.59 12.37 2.09
C ASN A 72 -1.98 11.37 1.00
N GLY A 73 -2.70 11.86 -0.01
CA GLY A 73 -2.98 11.12 -1.23
C GLY A 73 -4.37 10.49 -1.26
N LYS A 74 -4.76 10.10 -2.48
CA LYS A 74 -5.98 9.37 -2.80
C LYS A 74 -5.68 7.88 -2.75
N ILE A 75 -6.04 7.25 -1.63
CA ILE A 75 -5.63 5.88 -1.33
C ILE A 75 -6.64 4.89 -1.92
N HIS A 76 -6.13 3.96 -2.71
CA HIS A 76 -6.84 2.82 -3.26
C HIS A 76 -6.32 1.57 -2.58
N LEU A 77 -7.22 0.76 -2.01
CA LEU A 77 -6.83 -0.41 -1.25
C LEU A 77 -7.09 -1.69 -2.03
N ILE A 78 -6.05 -2.48 -2.18
CA ILE A 78 -6.17 -3.90 -2.48
C ILE A 78 -6.23 -4.66 -1.16
N LYS A 79 -7.24 -5.50 -0.98
CA LYS A 79 -7.45 -6.25 0.27
C LYS A 79 -6.32 -7.24 0.48
N GLY A 80 -5.71 -7.16 1.65
CA GLY A 80 -4.77 -8.15 2.15
C GLY A 80 -5.42 -9.11 3.14
N ASN A 81 -4.58 -9.75 3.95
CA ASN A 81 -5.02 -10.77 4.89
C ASN A 81 -5.58 -10.16 6.19
N HIS A 82 -5.12 -8.97 6.55
CA HIS A 82 -5.37 -8.36 7.85
C HIS A 82 -6.28 -7.12 7.79
N GLU A 83 -7.13 -7.02 6.76
CA GLU A 83 -7.90 -5.80 6.44
C GLU A 83 -9.15 -5.52 7.29
N TYR A 84 -9.36 -6.22 8.41
CA TYR A 84 -10.59 -6.10 9.21
C TYR A 84 -10.94 -4.65 9.59
N SER A 85 -9.94 -3.87 10.02
CA SER A 85 -10.16 -2.49 10.47
C SER A 85 -10.35 -1.52 9.31
N ALA A 86 -9.56 -1.67 8.23
CA ALA A 86 -9.68 -0.84 7.04
C ALA A 86 -11.05 -1.00 6.35
N LEU A 87 -11.63 -2.21 6.35
CA LEU A 87 -12.95 -2.48 5.77
C LEU A 87 -14.10 -1.81 6.53
N ARG A 88 -13.87 -1.34 7.76
CA ARG A 88 -14.87 -0.64 8.58
C ARG A 88 -14.84 0.88 8.39
N ILE A 89 -13.87 1.39 7.63
CA ILE A 89 -13.69 2.81 7.31
C ILE A 89 -13.56 3.02 5.79
N PRO A 90 -14.48 2.48 4.98
CA PRO A 90 -14.37 2.53 3.52
C PRO A 90 -14.31 3.96 2.97
N GLU A 91 -14.82 4.95 3.70
CA GLU A 91 -14.78 6.37 3.34
C GLU A 91 -13.37 6.96 3.25
N ARG A 92 -12.36 6.26 3.77
CA ARG A 92 -10.96 6.66 3.69
C ARG A 92 -10.23 6.17 2.46
N PHE A 93 -10.92 5.39 1.63
CA PHE A 93 -10.39 4.84 0.40
C PHE A 93 -11.25 5.28 -0.77
N GLU A 94 -10.62 5.60 -1.90
CA GLU A 94 -11.32 5.85 -3.15
C GLU A 94 -12.06 4.59 -3.63
N TRP A 95 -11.44 3.43 -3.41
CA TRP A 95 -12.09 2.12 -3.48
C TRP A 95 -11.30 1.06 -2.73
N ILE A 96 -11.98 -0.06 -2.49
CA ILE A 96 -11.39 -1.28 -1.93
C ILE A 96 -11.71 -2.46 -2.88
N LYS A 97 -10.71 -3.23 -3.30
CA LYS A 97 -10.85 -4.37 -4.25
C LYS A 97 -9.94 -5.54 -3.86
N ASP A 98 -10.23 -6.74 -4.34
CA ASP A 98 -9.34 -7.90 -4.12
C ASP A 98 -8.14 -7.93 -5.09
N TYR A 99 -8.28 -7.32 -6.28
CA TYR A 99 -7.21 -7.08 -7.25
C TYR A 99 -7.56 -5.89 -8.15
N HIS A 100 -6.57 -5.34 -8.85
CA HIS A 100 -6.79 -4.28 -9.84
C HIS A 100 -5.82 -4.38 -11.02
N GLU A 101 -6.34 -4.11 -12.22
CA GLU A 101 -5.54 -3.95 -13.42
C GLU A 101 -5.37 -2.46 -13.70
N LEU A 102 -4.13 -2.01 -13.73
CA LEU A 102 -3.77 -0.62 -14.02
C LEU A 102 -3.10 -0.56 -15.40
N TYR A 103 -3.46 0.45 -16.19
CA TYR A 103 -2.78 0.76 -17.44
C TYR A 103 -2.02 2.07 -17.26
N VAL A 104 -0.70 2.01 -17.39
CA VAL A 104 0.18 3.17 -17.27
C VAL A 104 0.74 3.49 -18.65
N GLU A 105 0.75 4.76 -19.04
CA GLU A 105 1.43 5.20 -20.26
C GLU A 105 2.94 4.96 -20.09
N ASP A 106 3.53 4.26 -21.07
CA ASP A 106 4.95 3.94 -21.09
C ASP A 106 5.41 3.97 -22.56
N GLU A 107 6.03 5.07 -22.94
CA GLU A 107 6.53 5.30 -24.30
C GLU A 107 7.64 4.33 -24.69
N SER A 108 8.33 3.74 -23.71
CA SER A 108 9.34 2.71 -23.94
C SER A 108 8.72 1.34 -24.24
N HIS A 109 7.43 1.16 -23.94
CA HIS A 109 6.68 -0.07 -24.20
C HIS A 109 6.09 -0.08 -25.62
N LYS A 110 6.07 -1.26 -26.26
CA LYS A 110 5.67 -1.40 -27.68
C LYS A 110 4.27 -0.88 -28.03
N MET A 111 3.37 -0.83 -27.05
CA MET A 111 1.98 -0.37 -27.24
C MET A 111 1.76 1.06 -26.72
N GLY A 112 2.81 1.76 -26.29
CA GLY A 112 2.71 3.07 -25.60
C GLY A 112 2.11 2.99 -24.20
N LYS A 113 1.67 1.80 -23.76
CA LYS A 113 1.09 1.52 -22.45
C LYS A 113 1.57 0.20 -21.91
N GLN A 114 1.72 0.13 -20.60
CA GLN A 114 2.03 -1.06 -19.83
C GLN A 114 0.84 -1.45 -18.96
N LYS A 115 0.47 -2.73 -18.97
CA LYS A 115 -0.52 -3.29 -18.04
C LYS A 115 0.20 -3.75 -16.77
N ILE A 116 -0.31 -3.32 -15.61
CA ILE A 116 0.19 -3.67 -14.28
C ILE A 116 -0.92 -4.38 -13.52
N MET A 117 -0.62 -5.57 -12.98
CA MET A 117 -1.52 -6.31 -12.11
C MET A 117 -1.15 -6.03 -10.64
N LEU A 118 -2.16 -5.64 -9.86
CA LEU A 118 -2.04 -5.33 -8.43
C LEU A 118 -2.84 -6.35 -7.62
N PHE A 119 -2.17 -7.06 -6.72
CA PHE A 119 -2.76 -8.02 -5.80
C PHE A 119 -1.87 -8.20 -4.55
N HIS A 120 -2.46 -8.56 -3.41
CA HIS A 120 -1.71 -8.73 -2.16
C HIS A 120 -0.98 -10.10 -2.08
N TYR A 121 -1.65 -11.19 -2.46
CA TYR A 121 -1.13 -12.55 -2.29
C TYR A 121 0.13 -12.85 -3.13
N ASN A 122 0.98 -13.76 -2.64
CA ASN A 122 1.87 -14.51 -3.53
C ASN A 122 1.01 -15.43 -4.41
N ALA A 123 0.58 -14.95 -5.57
CA ALA A 123 0.07 -15.84 -6.60
C ALA A 123 1.16 -16.90 -6.87
N HIS A 124 0.82 -18.19 -6.79
CA HIS A 124 1.61 -19.22 -7.46
C HIS A 124 1.61 -18.82 -8.94
N LEU A 125 2.69 -18.18 -9.39
CA LEU A 125 2.89 -17.68 -10.75
C LEU A 125 3.19 -18.84 -11.69
N GLU A 126 2.32 -19.86 -11.72
CA GLU A 126 2.29 -20.75 -12.86
C GLU A 126 1.37 -20.12 -13.90
N ARG A 127 2.00 -19.41 -14.85
CA ARG A 127 1.43 -18.90 -16.12
C ARG A 127 0.83 -17.49 -16.14
N PHE A 128 1.62 -16.50 -15.75
CA PHE A 128 1.53 -15.18 -16.40
C PHE A 128 2.74 -14.97 -17.32
N SER A 129 2.84 -15.82 -18.35
CA SER A 129 3.80 -15.67 -19.45
C SER A 129 3.18 -14.85 -20.56
N SER A 130 3.04 -13.55 -20.34
CA SER A 130 2.84 -12.60 -21.42
C SER A 130 3.84 -11.47 -21.21
N ARG A 131 4.71 -11.26 -22.20
CA ARG A 131 5.85 -10.31 -22.18
C ARG A 131 5.46 -8.83 -22.00
N ASN A 132 4.18 -8.54 -21.73
CA ASN A 132 3.56 -7.20 -21.74
C ASN A 132 2.96 -6.81 -20.38
N MET A 133 3.27 -7.52 -19.29
CA MET A 133 2.63 -7.33 -17.99
C MET A 133 3.65 -7.20 -16.86
N ALA A 134 3.54 -6.14 -16.08
CA ALA A 134 4.24 -6.01 -14.80
C ALA A 134 3.34 -6.47 -13.65
N ILE A 135 3.96 -7.03 -12.61
CA ILE A 135 3.29 -7.54 -11.42
C ILE A 135 3.86 -6.80 -10.22
N VAL A 136 3.01 -6.09 -9.49
CA VAL A 136 3.38 -5.50 -8.20
C VAL A 136 2.64 -6.29 -7.13
N ARG A 137 3.41 -6.89 -6.21
CA ARG A 137 2.91 -7.69 -5.10
C ARG A 137 3.45 -7.15 -3.78
N SER A 138 2.67 -7.36 -2.72
CA SER A 138 3.13 -7.19 -1.35
C SER A 138 4.32 -8.12 -1.08
N PHE A 139 5.38 -7.59 -0.46
CA PHE A 139 6.49 -8.41 0.04
C PHE A 139 6.57 -8.23 1.55
N SER A 140 6.04 -9.19 2.29
CA SER A 140 6.05 -9.22 3.77
C SER A 140 7.45 -9.30 4.42
N ARG A 141 8.54 -9.24 3.63
CA ARG A 141 9.92 -9.41 4.11
C ARG A 141 10.82 -8.19 4.00
N ASN A 142 10.38 -7.07 3.45
CA ASN A 142 11.17 -5.84 3.49
C ASN A 142 10.23 -4.65 3.63
N PHE A 143 10.16 -4.11 4.85
CA PHE A 143 9.52 -2.84 5.09
C PHE A 143 10.32 -1.72 4.42
N ILE A 144 9.59 -0.75 3.90
CA ILE A 144 10.03 0.36 3.06
C ILE A 144 11.22 1.09 3.70
N GLY A 145 12.29 1.25 2.92
CA GLY A 145 13.44 2.11 3.20
C GLY A 145 13.22 3.59 2.92
#